data_AF-A0A8J5GNB0-F1
#
_entry.id   AF-A0A8J5GNB0-F1
#
_cell.length_a   1.000
_cell.length_b   1.000
_cell.length_c   1.000
_cell.angle_alpha   90.00
_cell.angle_beta   90.00
_cell.angle_gamma   90.00
#
_symmetry.space_group_name_H-M   'P 1'
#
loop_
_entity.id
_entity.type
_entity.pdbx_description
1 polymer ?
#
loop_
_entity_poly.entity_id
_entity_poly.type
_entity_poly.pdbx_seq_one_letter_code
_entity_poly.pdbx_strand_id
1 'polypeptide(L)'
;MGSRRAIELGAVILILLSFVGKIGGFIASIPDVMVAGLLCCMWAMIGALGLSNLRYSETGSSRNNIIIGLSLFLSLSVPAYFQQYGLIPSSNSSVPSYFQPYVVASHGPIHTSSRGVNYVLNTLFSFHMVIAFIVAFILDNTVPGSRQERGVYVWSEPEAAKREPAITKDYGLPFRIGRMFTWVKWVGL
;
A
#
# COMPACT_ATOMS: atom_id res chain seq x y z
N MET A 1 19.28 -16.62 -1.12
CA MET A 1 19.47 -16.25 0.29
C MET A 1 18.13 -15.76 0.83
N GLY A 2 17.36 -16.65 1.46
CA GLY A 2 15.97 -16.39 1.89
C GLY A 2 15.27 -17.72 2.21
N SER A 3 15.54 -18.29 3.38
CA SER A 3 14.99 -19.61 3.73
C SER A 3 13.52 -19.51 4.08
N ARG A 4 12.66 -20.18 3.32
CA ARG A 4 11.22 -20.35 3.61
C ARG A 4 10.96 -20.89 5.01
N ARG A 5 11.83 -21.80 5.47
CA ARG A 5 11.75 -22.39 6.80
C ARG A 5 11.91 -21.37 7.91
N ALA A 6 12.72 -20.33 7.70
CA ALA A 6 12.88 -19.26 8.68
C ALA A 6 11.58 -18.45 8.82
N ILE A 7 10.90 -18.15 7.70
CA ILE A 7 9.61 -17.45 7.70
C ILE A 7 8.51 -18.33 8.32
N GLU A 8 8.46 -19.62 7.96
CA GLU A 8 7.51 -20.58 8.55
C GLU A 8 7.67 -20.70 10.07
N LEU A 9 8.91 -20.86 10.56
CA LEU A 9 9.21 -20.90 12.00
C LEU A 9 8.84 -19.59 12.67
N GLY A 10 9.19 -18.45 12.07
CA GLY A 10 8.82 -17.12 12.57
C GLY A 10 7.31 -16.95 12.71
N ALA A 11 6.54 -17.38 11.69
CA ALA A 11 5.08 -17.33 11.73
C ALA A 11 4.49 -18.20 12.86
N VAL A 12 4.98 -19.43 13.02
CA VAL A 12 4.55 -20.32 14.12
C VAL A 12 4.85 -19.70 15.48
N ILE A 13 6.05 -19.13 15.65
CA ILE A 13 6.43 -18.43 16.89
C ILE A 13 5.51 -17.24 17.14
N LEU A 14 5.24 -16.39 16.15
CA LEU A 14 4.35 -15.24 16.30
C LEU A 14 2.92 -15.65 16.68
N ILE A 15 2.39 -16.73 16.10
CA ILE A 15 1.08 -17.27 16.46
C ILE A 15 1.07 -17.73 17.92
N LEU A 16 2.08 -18.48 18.35
CA LEU A 16 2.19 -18.95 19.74
C LEU A 16 2.32 -17.78 20.73
N LEU A 17 3.14 -16.76 20.39
CA LEU A 17 3.30 -15.56 21.21
C LEU A 17 2.00 -14.75 21.31
N SER A 18 1.16 -14.75 20.27
CA SER A 18 -0.13 -14.07 20.28
C SER A 18 -1.12 -14.64 21.31
N PHE A 19 -0.99 -15.91 21.70
CA PHE A 19 -1.83 -16.50 22.76
C PHE A 19 -1.35 -16.13 24.18
N VAL A 20 -0.13 -15.60 24.32
CA VAL A 20 0.44 -15.23 25.62
C VAL A 20 0.15 -13.74 25.91
N GLY A 21 -0.97 -13.48 26.57
CA GLY A 21 -1.41 -12.10 26.89
C GLY A 21 -0.41 -11.25 27.68
N LYS A 22 0.50 -11.87 28.45
CA LYS A 22 1.60 -11.17 29.14
C LYS A 22 2.54 -10.43 28.17
N ILE A 23 2.77 -11.01 27.00
CA ILE A 23 3.63 -10.42 25.97
C ILE A 23 2.91 -9.22 25.32
N GLY A 24 1.60 -9.34 25.09
CA GLY A 24 0.77 -8.22 24.67
C GLY A 24 0.77 -7.07 25.68
N GLY A 25 0.69 -7.38 26.98
CA GLY A 25 0.80 -6.39 28.05
C GLY A 25 2.16 -5.69 28.10
N PHE A 26 3.25 -6.44 27.87
CA PHE A 26 4.59 -5.85 27.74
C PHE A 26 4.69 -4.91 26.53
N ILE A 27 4.19 -5.32 25.36
CA ILE A 27 4.18 -4.46 24.16
C ILE A 27 3.32 -3.21 24.38
N ALA A 28 2.17 -3.34 25.06
CA ALA A 28 1.31 -2.21 25.40
C ALA A 28 1.92 -1.24 26.42
N SER A 29 2.97 -1.65 27.15
CA SER A 29 3.70 -0.77 28.08
C SER A 29 4.73 0.13 27.39
N ILE A 30 4.97 -0.07 26.09
CA ILE A 30 5.90 0.76 25.30
C ILE A 30 5.30 2.18 25.16
N PRO A 31 6.04 3.25 25.50
CA PRO A 31 5.54 4.61 25.35
C PRO A 31 5.19 4.96 23.90
N ASP A 32 4.09 5.69 23.70
CA ASP A 32 3.57 6.07 22.37
C ASP A 32 4.61 6.79 21.50
N VAL A 33 5.49 7.58 22.11
CA VAL A 33 6.58 8.29 21.41
C VAL A 33 7.58 7.33 20.76
N MET A 34 7.89 6.20 21.43
CA MET A 34 8.77 5.17 20.87
C MET A 34 8.08 4.44 19.70
N VAL A 35 6.79 4.13 19.85
CA VAL A 35 5.99 3.49 18.79
C VAL A 35 5.91 4.40 17.57
N ALA A 36 5.68 5.70 17.76
CA ALA A 36 5.68 6.68 16.68
C ALA A 36 7.03 6.73 15.93
N GLY A 37 8.15 6.68 16.64
CA GLY A 37 9.50 6.62 16.04
C GLY A 37 9.71 5.36 15.21
N LEU A 38 9.34 4.19 15.75
CA LEU A 38 9.44 2.91 15.04
C LEU A 38 8.55 2.88 13.79
N LEU A 39 7.31 3.35 13.90
CA LEU A 39 6.38 3.46 12.77
C LEU A 39 6.90 4.42 11.70
N CYS A 40 7.48 5.57 12.10
CA CYS A 40 8.08 6.52 11.16
C CYS A 40 9.19 5.85 10.32
N CYS A 41 10.11 5.14 10.96
CA CYS A 41 11.16 4.39 10.25
C CYS A 41 10.58 3.29 9.35
N MET A 42 9.55 2.58 9.80
CA MET A 42 8.89 1.54 9.00
C MET A 42 8.22 2.13 7.75
N TRP A 43 7.46 3.22 7.88
CA TRP A 43 6.83 3.89 6.74
C TRP A 43 7.86 4.46 5.77
N ALA A 44 8.97 5.02 6.27
CA ALA A 44 10.07 5.50 5.44
C ALA A 44 10.72 4.34 4.63
N MET A 45 10.93 3.18 5.26
CA MET A 45 11.44 1.99 4.58
C MET A 45 10.48 1.45 3.51
N ILE A 46 9.17 1.42 3.79
CA ILE A 46 8.15 1.03 2.81
C ILE A 46 8.16 2.00 1.61
N GLY A 47 8.23 3.30 1.87
CA GLY A 47 8.37 4.33 0.83
C GLY A 47 9.64 4.15 0.00
N ALA A 48 10.78 3.93 0.65
CA ALA A 48 12.05 3.68 -0.01
C ALA A 48 12.02 2.41 -0.89
N LEU A 49 11.42 1.32 -0.39
CA LEU A 49 11.24 0.09 -1.16
C LEU A 49 10.33 0.33 -2.37
N GLY A 50 9.24 1.08 -2.21
CA GLY A 50 8.34 1.47 -3.30
C GLY A 50 9.07 2.27 -4.38
N LEU A 51 9.84 3.30 -3.99
CA LEU A 51 10.65 4.09 -4.93
C LEU A 51 11.75 3.24 -5.59
N SER A 52 12.33 2.28 -4.86
CA SER A 52 13.38 1.41 -5.42
C SER A 52 12.86 0.57 -6.59
N ASN A 53 11.57 0.21 -6.59
CA ASN A 53 10.94 -0.53 -7.69
C ASN A 53 10.84 0.31 -8.97
N LEU A 54 10.83 1.65 -8.88
CA LEU A 54 10.83 2.52 -10.07
C LEU A 54 12.12 2.40 -10.88
N ARG A 55 13.21 1.88 -10.29
CA ARG A 55 14.46 1.60 -11.02
C ARG A 55 14.30 0.55 -12.12
N TYR A 56 13.26 -0.28 -12.06
CA TYR A 56 12.94 -1.26 -13.10
C TYR A 56 12.19 -0.64 -14.30
N SER A 57 11.75 0.61 -14.18
CA SER A 57 11.25 1.43 -15.28
C SER A 57 12.35 2.33 -15.83
N GLU A 58 12.16 2.89 -17.02
CA GLU A 58 13.15 3.76 -17.64
C GLU A 58 13.24 5.12 -16.92
N THR A 59 14.15 5.23 -15.94
CA THR A 59 14.34 6.40 -15.05
C THR A 59 14.86 7.68 -15.74
N GLY A 60 14.91 7.70 -17.08
CA GLY A 60 15.24 8.87 -17.89
C GLY A 60 14.08 9.41 -18.73
N SER A 61 12.96 8.69 -18.81
CA SER A 61 11.81 9.13 -19.62
C SER A 61 11.07 10.28 -18.94
N SER A 62 10.88 11.38 -19.66
CA SER A 62 10.09 12.53 -19.21
C SER A 62 8.67 12.11 -18.84
N ARG A 63 8.11 11.12 -19.54
CA ARG A 63 6.78 10.56 -19.27
C ARG A 63 6.70 10.04 -17.83
N ASN A 64 7.59 9.13 -17.46
CA ASN A 64 7.54 8.45 -16.17
C ASN A 64 7.79 9.43 -15.02
N ASN A 65 8.75 10.35 -15.18
CA ASN A 65 9.03 11.39 -14.20
C ASN A 65 7.83 12.32 -13.96
N ILE A 66 7.09 12.68 -15.02
CA ILE A 66 5.85 13.46 -14.91
C ILE A 66 4.76 12.66 -14.19
N ILE A 67 4.57 11.38 -14.53
CA ILE A 67 3.56 10.52 -13.88
C ILE A 67 3.84 10.41 -12.38
N ILE A 68 5.09 10.14 -11.99
CA ILE A 68 5.51 10.02 -10.59
C ILE A 68 5.35 11.36 -9.87
N GLY A 69 5.86 12.46 -10.44
CA GLY A 69 5.80 13.78 -9.83
C GLY A 69 4.36 14.26 -9.63
N LEU A 70 3.52 14.13 -10.67
CA LEU A 70 2.13 14.56 -10.63
C LEU A 70 1.28 13.69 -9.70
N SER A 71 1.50 12.37 -9.67
CA SER A 71 0.79 11.46 -8.75
C SER A 71 1.14 11.72 -7.29
N LEU A 72 2.43 11.95 -6.96
CA LEU A 72 2.84 12.31 -5.59
C LEU A 72 2.27 13.67 -5.18
N PHE A 73 2.32 14.66 -6.06
CA PHE A 73 1.79 15.99 -5.78
C PHE A 73 0.26 15.95 -5.53
N LEU A 74 -0.51 15.33 -6.43
CA LEU A 74 -1.96 15.24 -6.30
C LEU A 74 -2.37 14.34 -5.14
N SER A 75 -1.59 13.29 -4.84
CA SER A 75 -1.79 12.44 -3.67
C SER A 75 -1.72 13.23 -2.37
N LEU A 76 -0.89 14.27 -2.27
CA LEU A 76 -0.85 15.13 -1.09
C LEU A 76 -1.93 16.23 -1.13
N SER A 77 -2.14 16.84 -2.29
CA SER A 77 -3.03 17.99 -2.45
C SER A 77 -4.52 17.65 -2.31
N VAL A 78 -5.00 16.58 -2.97
CA VAL A 78 -6.44 16.25 -2.99
C VAL A 78 -6.94 15.83 -1.60
N PRO A 79 -6.29 14.90 -0.88
CA PRO A 79 -6.71 14.57 0.48
C PRO A 79 -6.65 15.76 1.42
N ALA A 80 -5.65 16.65 1.30
CA ALA A 80 -5.57 17.85 2.12
C ALA A 80 -6.79 18.77 1.89
N TYR A 81 -7.23 18.94 0.64
CA TYR A 81 -8.47 19.68 0.34
C TYR A 81 -9.70 19.02 1.00
N PHE A 82 -9.84 17.70 0.87
CA PHE A 82 -10.95 16.95 1.46
C PHE A 82 -10.96 17.04 3.00
N GLN A 83 -9.78 16.99 3.63
CA GLN A 83 -9.62 17.10 5.08
C GLN A 83 -9.93 18.49 5.62
N GLN A 84 -9.67 19.54 4.83
CA GLN A 84 -9.93 20.93 5.23
C GLN A 84 -11.33 21.42 4.82
N TYR A 85 -12.06 20.64 4.01
CA TYR A 85 -13.35 21.04 3.49
C TYR A 85 -14.38 21.19 4.61
N GLY A 86 -15.00 22.38 4.69
CA GLY A 86 -16.05 22.68 5.66
C GLY A 86 -15.55 22.90 7.10
N LEU A 87 -14.23 22.94 7.33
CA LEU A 87 -13.67 23.26 8.64
C LEU A 87 -13.78 24.77 8.91
N ILE A 88 -14.77 25.14 9.73
CA ILE A 88 -14.96 26.52 10.20
C ILE A 88 -14.41 26.61 11.63
N PRO A 89 -13.41 27.48 11.91
CA PRO A 89 -12.73 27.59 13.21
C PRO A 89 -13.62 28.11 14.37
N SER A 90 -14.88 28.43 14.11
CA SER A 90 -15.85 28.98 15.06
C SER A 90 -17.07 28.07 15.32
N SER A 91 -17.04 26.83 14.84
CA SER A 91 -18.07 25.84 15.18
C SER A 91 -17.67 25.06 16.45
N ASN A 92 -18.57 24.95 17.42
CA ASN A 92 -18.42 24.09 18.60
C ASN A 92 -18.40 22.62 18.16
N SER A 93 -17.31 22.16 17.55
CA SER A 93 -17.17 20.76 17.17
C SER A 93 -17.05 19.91 18.44
N SER A 94 -17.82 18.82 18.48
CA SER A 94 -17.74 17.83 19.56
C SER A 94 -16.44 17.01 19.52
N VAL A 95 -15.64 17.18 18.48
CA VAL A 95 -14.39 16.46 18.24
C VAL A 95 -13.21 17.41 18.49
N PRO A 96 -12.19 16.97 19.24
CA PRO A 96 -10.97 17.75 19.43
C PRO A 96 -10.29 18.13 18.11
N SER A 97 -9.70 19.33 18.06
CA SER A 97 -9.12 19.93 16.84
C SER A 97 -8.09 19.06 16.10
N TYR A 98 -7.37 18.21 16.82
CA TYR A 98 -6.38 17.28 16.24
C TYR A 98 -7.01 16.06 15.55
N PHE A 99 -8.27 15.72 15.85
CA PHE A 99 -9.00 14.66 15.16
C PHE A 99 -9.93 15.17 14.05
N GLN A 100 -10.11 16.49 13.95
CA GLN A 100 -10.91 17.16 12.93
C GLN A 100 -10.60 16.73 11.48
N PRO A 101 -9.34 16.56 11.03
CA PRO A 101 -9.06 16.13 9.66
C PRO A 101 -9.46 14.67 9.37
N TYR A 102 -9.86 13.89 10.36
CA TYR A 102 -10.26 12.49 10.17
C TYR A 102 -11.79 12.28 10.08
N VAL A 103 -12.60 13.34 10.17
CA VAL A 103 -14.08 13.27 10.08
C VAL A 103 -14.65 13.61 8.68
N VAL A 104 -13.79 13.62 7.66
CA VAL A 104 -14.11 13.90 6.24
C VAL A 104 -15.28 13.10 5.68
N ALA A 105 -15.47 11.86 6.13
CA ALA A 105 -16.55 11.01 5.66
C ALA A 105 -17.94 11.59 5.93
N SER A 106 -18.06 12.48 6.93
CA SER A 106 -19.33 13.06 7.38
C SER A 106 -19.63 14.43 6.75
N HIS A 107 -18.61 15.22 6.44
CA HIS A 107 -18.74 16.61 5.98
C HIS A 107 -18.02 16.89 4.66
N GLY A 108 -17.50 15.86 3.97
CA GLY A 108 -16.69 16.02 2.77
C GLY A 108 -17.46 16.62 1.59
N PRO A 109 -16.73 17.11 0.56
CA PRO A 109 -17.28 17.90 -0.54
C PRO A 109 -18.27 17.17 -1.45
N ILE A 110 -18.29 15.83 -1.43
CA ILE A 110 -19.16 15.04 -2.29
C ILE A 110 -20.54 14.90 -1.64
N HIS A 111 -21.53 15.54 -2.25
CA HIS A 111 -22.94 15.51 -1.83
C HIS A 111 -23.84 14.98 -2.95
N THR A 112 -23.99 13.66 -3.01
CA THR A 112 -24.95 12.92 -3.85
C THR A 112 -26.24 12.65 -3.06
N SER A 113 -27.31 12.21 -3.75
CA SER A 113 -28.60 11.83 -3.17
C SER A 113 -28.51 10.70 -2.12
N SER A 114 -27.53 9.80 -2.22
CA SER A 114 -27.35 8.69 -1.28
C SER A 114 -26.25 8.96 -0.24
N ARG A 115 -26.62 8.88 1.05
CA ARG A 115 -25.69 9.09 2.18
C ARG A 115 -24.53 8.09 2.21
N GLY A 116 -24.77 6.84 1.85
CA GLY A 116 -23.73 5.80 1.84
C GLY A 116 -22.65 6.04 0.80
N VAL A 117 -23.03 6.49 -0.41
CA VAL A 117 -22.08 6.79 -1.48
C VAL A 117 -21.22 8.00 -1.10
N ASN A 118 -21.82 9.02 -0.49
CA ASN A 118 -21.07 10.18 -0.01
C ASN A 118 -20.03 9.78 1.03
N TYR A 119 -20.41 8.94 2.00
CA TYR A 119 -19.49 8.45 3.01
C TYR A 119 -18.28 7.73 2.38
N VAL A 120 -18.55 6.73 1.52
CA VAL A 120 -17.50 5.94 0.88
C VAL A 120 -16.58 6.81 0.01
N LEU A 121 -17.15 7.67 -0.84
CA LEU A 121 -16.34 8.50 -1.73
C LEU A 121 -15.51 9.52 -0.95
N ASN A 122 -16.11 10.22 0.01
CA ASN A 122 -15.38 11.18 0.84
C ASN A 122 -14.26 10.52 1.66
N THR A 123 -14.44 9.28 2.13
CA THR A 123 -13.38 8.50 2.78
C THR A 123 -12.28 8.08 1.80
N LEU A 124 -12.64 7.61 0.59
CA LEU A 124 -11.64 7.18 -0.39
C LEU A 124 -10.78 8.35 -0.87
N PHE A 125 -11.39 9.51 -1.11
CA PHE A 125 -10.66 10.70 -1.56
C PHE A 125 -9.84 11.37 -0.44
N SER A 126 -10.06 11.02 0.83
CA SER A 126 -9.22 11.46 1.95
C SER A 126 -7.97 10.59 2.17
N PHE A 127 -7.82 9.47 1.44
CA PHE A 127 -6.65 8.60 1.53
C PHE A 127 -5.60 8.94 0.47
N HIS A 128 -4.42 9.38 0.92
CA HIS A 128 -3.26 9.65 0.07
C HIS A 128 -2.92 8.48 -0.88
N MET A 129 -2.92 7.25 -0.37
CA MET A 129 -2.58 6.05 -1.16
C MET A 129 -3.58 5.81 -2.31
N VAL A 130 -4.87 6.08 -2.09
CA VAL A 130 -5.93 5.84 -3.08
C VAL A 130 -5.79 6.84 -4.22
N ILE A 131 -5.57 8.12 -3.90
CA ILE A 131 -5.34 9.16 -4.90
C ILE A 131 -4.07 8.87 -5.70
N ALA A 132 -2.97 8.52 -5.03
CA ALA A 132 -1.71 8.18 -5.71
C ALA A 132 -1.93 7.06 -6.74
N PHE A 133 -2.63 6.00 -6.34
CA PHE A 133 -2.94 4.87 -7.20
C PHE A 133 -3.82 5.27 -8.39
N ILE A 134 -4.95 5.97 -8.14
CA ILE A 134 -5.89 6.36 -9.20
C ILE A 134 -5.20 7.28 -10.21
N VAL A 135 -4.47 8.29 -9.74
CA VAL A 135 -3.77 9.24 -10.62
C VAL A 135 -2.67 8.55 -11.41
N ALA A 136 -1.82 7.75 -10.76
CA ALA A 136 -0.77 7.01 -11.45
C ALA A 136 -1.34 6.05 -12.49
N PHE A 137 -2.43 5.34 -12.14
CA PHE A 137 -3.11 4.42 -13.06
C PHE A 137 -3.69 5.14 -14.28
N ILE A 138 -4.42 6.25 -14.06
CA ILE A 138 -5.00 7.02 -15.16
C ILE A 138 -3.91 7.57 -16.07
N LEU A 139 -2.86 8.17 -15.50
CA LEU A 139 -1.77 8.76 -16.29
C LEU A 139 -0.96 7.70 -17.05
N ASP A 140 -0.69 6.53 -16.45
CA ASP A 140 0.04 5.44 -17.12
C ASP A 140 -0.72 4.85 -18.32
N ASN A 141 -2.07 4.85 -18.26
CA ASN A 141 -2.92 4.41 -19.37
C ASN A 141 -3.14 5.50 -20.42
N THR A 142 -3.26 6.76 -20.01
CA THR A 142 -3.61 7.88 -20.90
C THR A 142 -2.42 8.39 -21.69
N VAL A 143 -1.22 8.44 -21.07
CA VAL A 143 -0.04 8.98 -21.73
C VAL A 143 0.60 7.89 -22.61
N PRO A 144 0.84 8.14 -23.90
CA PRO A 144 1.42 7.16 -24.80
C PRO A 144 2.85 6.79 -24.36
N GLY A 145 3.18 5.50 -24.45
CA GLY A 145 4.46 4.99 -23.97
C GLY A 145 4.82 3.61 -24.50
N SER A 146 6.11 3.33 -24.58
CA SER A 146 6.64 2.01 -24.96
C SER A 146 6.55 1.00 -23.80
N ARG A 147 6.66 -0.30 -24.12
CA ARG A 147 6.62 -1.39 -23.11
C ARG A 147 7.84 -1.35 -22.17
N GLN A 148 8.96 -0.85 -22.68
CA GLN A 148 10.22 -0.68 -21.96
C GLN A 148 10.07 0.40 -20.89
N GLU A 149 9.53 1.56 -21.26
CA GLU A 149 9.32 2.64 -20.31
C GLU A 149 8.29 2.28 -19.22
N ARG A 150 7.36 1.36 -19.50
CA ARG A 150 6.40 0.82 -18.52
C ARG A 150 7.00 -0.25 -17.58
N GLY A 151 8.24 -0.68 -17.80
CA GLY A 151 8.91 -1.70 -16.97
C GLY A 151 8.36 -3.12 -17.15
N VAL A 152 7.61 -3.40 -18.22
CA VAL A 152 6.96 -4.71 -18.45
C VAL A 152 7.92 -5.73 -19.08
N TYR A 153 9.05 -5.27 -19.62
CA TYR A 153 10.03 -6.10 -20.34
C TYR A 153 10.77 -7.12 -19.43
N VAL A 154 11.02 -6.78 -18.16
CA VAL A 154 11.77 -7.66 -17.24
C VAL A 154 10.96 -8.90 -16.82
N TRP A 155 9.63 -8.86 -16.95
CA TRP A 155 8.73 -9.88 -16.42
C TRP A 155 8.14 -10.81 -17.51
N SER A 156 8.52 -10.63 -18.78
CA SER A 156 7.86 -11.31 -19.91
C SER A 156 8.34 -12.72 -20.22
N GLU A 157 9.24 -13.32 -19.42
CA GLU A 157 9.67 -14.72 -19.58
C GLU A 157 9.15 -15.62 -18.44
N PRO A 158 7.82 -15.80 -18.30
CA PRO A 158 7.25 -16.70 -17.31
C PRO A 158 7.71 -18.16 -17.49
N GLU A 159 8.09 -18.53 -18.72
CA GLU A 159 8.62 -19.85 -19.04
C GLU A 159 10.08 -20.04 -18.59
N ALA A 160 10.89 -18.97 -18.50
CA ALA A 160 12.23 -19.04 -17.96
C ALA A 160 12.20 -19.25 -16.44
N ALA A 161 11.33 -18.53 -15.73
CA ALA A 161 11.15 -18.66 -14.28
C ALA A 161 10.64 -20.06 -13.86
N LYS A 162 9.81 -20.71 -14.68
CA LYS A 162 9.35 -22.10 -14.43
C LYS A 162 10.41 -23.17 -14.65
N ARG A 163 11.39 -22.91 -15.52
CA ARG A 163 12.46 -23.87 -15.84
C ARG A 163 13.53 -23.90 -14.77
N GLU A 164 13.63 -22.86 -13.94
CA GLU A 164 14.66 -22.77 -12.93
C GLU A 164 14.21 -23.44 -11.60
N PRO A 165 14.77 -24.60 -11.24
CA PRO A 165 14.29 -25.39 -10.10
C PRO A 165 14.47 -24.67 -8.75
N ALA A 166 15.41 -23.71 -8.67
CA ALA A 166 15.59 -22.86 -7.50
C ALA A 166 14.40 -21.89 -7.31
N ILE A 167 13.92 -21.25 -8.37
CA ILE A 167 12.78 -20.32 -8.34
C ILE A 167 11.48 -21.07 -8.02
N THR A 168 11.22 -22.21 -8.69
CA THR A 168 10.03 -23.04 -8.39
C THR A 168 10.02 -23.48 -6.92
N LYS A 169 11.18 -23.87 -6.38
CA LYS A 169 11.31 -24.26 -4.97
C LYS A 169 11.13 -23.09 -4.01
N ASP A 170 11.50 -21.87 -4.41
CA ASP A 170 11.42 -20.63 -3.61
C ASP A 170 10.08 -19.88 -3.74
N TYR A 171 9.25 -20.18 -4.76
CA TYR A 171 7.90 -19.63 -4.94
C TYR A 171 6.73 -20.65 -4.89
N GLY A 172 6.99 -21.96 -4.77
CA GLY A 172 5.95 -22.98 -4.59
C GLY A 172 5.21 -22.92 -3.24
N LEU A 173 4.00 -23.46 -3.12
CA LEU A 173 3.21 -23.37 -1.88
C LEU A 173 3.86 -24.07 -0.66
N PRO A 174 3.66 -23.54 0.57
CA PRO A 174 4.16 -24.17 1.80
C PRO A 174 3.51 -25.55 2.03
N PHE A 175 4.18 -26.40 2.81
CA PHE A 175 3.71 -27.75 3.19
C PHE A 175 3.26 -28.68 2.04
N ARG A 176 3.73 -28.47 0.79
CA ARG A 176 3.32 -29.23 -0.41
C ARG A 176 1.82 -29.15 -0.73
N ILE A 177 1.13 -28.13 -0.21
CA ILE A 177 -0.29 -27.84 -0.50
C ILE A 177 -0.52 -27.54 -1.99
N GLY A 178 0.54 -27.23 -2.74
CA GLY A 178 0.50 -27.06 -4.19
C GLY A 178 -0.13 -28.22 -4.96
N ARG A 179 -0.08 -29.47 -4.44
CA ARG A 179 -0.74 -30.61 -5.09
C ARG A 179 -2.27 -30.53 -5.10
N MET A 180 -2.87 -29.79 -4.18
CA MET A 180 -4.32 -29.61 -4.08
C MET A 180 -4.80 -28.43 -4.94
N PHE A 181 -3.90 -27.51 -5.30
CA PHE A 181 -4.17 -26.33 -6.11
C PHE A 181 -3.56 -26.41 -7.52
N THR A 182 -3.11 -27.59 -7.96
CA THR A 182 -2.57 -27.83 -9.31
C THR A 182 -3.56 -27.49 -10.44
N TRP A 183 -4.86 -27.45 -10.14
CA TRP A 183 -5.89 -27.04 -11.09
C TRP A 183 -5.96 -25.51 -11.31
N VAL A 184 -5.42 -24.72 -10.38
CA VAL A 184 -5.45 -23.25 -10.45
C VAL A 184 -4.14 -22.75 -11.08
N LYS A 185 -4.20 -22.36 -12.36
CA LYS A 185 -3.04 -21.86 -13.13
C LYS A 185 -2.33 -20.62 -12.55
N TRP A 186 -2.91 -19.99 -11.54
CA TRP A 186 -2.42 -18.74 -10.93
C TRP A 186 -1.87 -18.93 -9.50
N VAL A 187 -1.86 -20.14 -8.96
CA VAL A 187 -1.48 -20.41 -7.56
C VAL A 187 -0.13 -21.13 -7.50
N GLY A 188 0.92 -20.37 -7.20
CA GLY A 188 2.30 -20.86 -7.10
C GLY A 188 2.94 -21.20 -8.45
N LEU A 189 4.26 -20.99 -8.55
CA LEU A 189 5.08 -21.46 -9.66
C LEU A 189 5.32 -22.97 -9.58
#